data_AF-A0A354X6I9-F1
#
_entry.id   AF-A0A354X6I9-F1
#
_cell.length_a   1.000
_cell.length_b   1.000
_cell.length_c   1.000
_cell.angle_alpha   90.00
_cell.angle_beta   90.00
_cell.angle_gamma   90.00
#
_symmetry.space_group_name_H-M   'P 1'
#
loop_
_entity.id
_entity.type
_entity.pdbx_description
1 polymer ?
#
loop_
_entity_poly.entity_id
_entity_poly.type
_entity_poly.pdbx_seq_one_letter_code
_entity_poly.pdbx_strand_id
1 'polypeptide(L)'
;MFNDWEEKSRGLTISPSLLWEYDFAKADWQALKHIVVGRIIERGWLNDYYAGIRLYGGVENFKEIIKELPFMRDEDIDFVCKIFELNKDELKCYTRKQSREQLLNS
;
A
#
# COMPACT_ATOMS: atom_id res chain seq x y z
N MET A 1 14.80 2.20 0.56
CA MET A 1 14.57 1.73 1.95
C MET A 1 14.50 0.21 2.06
N PHE A 2 13.76 -0.49 1.17
CA PHE A 2 13.48 -1.93 1.28
C PHE A 2 14.39 -2.81 0.41
N ASN A 3 15.68 -2.49 0.27
CA ASN A 3 16.57 -3.22 -0.63
C ASN A 3 16.92 -4.63 -0.11
N ASP A 4 16.75 -4.85 1.20
CA ASP A 4 17.02 -6.08 1.94
C ASP A 4 15.74 -6.87 2.26
N TRP A 5 14.65 -6.60 1.52
CA TRP A 5 13.35 -7.20 1.79
C TRP A 5 13.36 -8.73 1.66
N GLU A 6 14.15 -9.31 0.76
CA GLU A 6 14.21 -10.77 0.54
C GLU A 6 14.67 -11.54 1.78
N GLU A 7 15.57 -10.95 2.57
CA GLU A 7 16.08 -11.55 3.80
C GLU A 7 15.17 -11.20 4.99
N LYS A 8 14.82 -9.91 5.14
CA LYS A 8 14.04 -9.42 6.29
C LYS A 8 12.59 -9.88 6.30
N SER A 9 12.02 -10.22 5.15
CA SER A 9 10.65 -10.71 5.05
C SER A 9 10.49 -12.20 5.37
N ARG A 10 11.59 -12.94 5.57
CA ARG A 10 11.52 -14.38 5.84
C ARG A 10 10.81 -14.65 7.17
N GLY A 11 9.79 -15.50 7.11
CA GLY A 11 8.99 -15.87 8.28
C GLY A 11 8.05 -14.76 8.78
N LEU A 12 8.03 -13.59 8.14
CA LEU A 12 7.07 -12.54 8.47
C LEU A 12 5.73 -12.81 7.79
N THR A 13 4.67 -12.47 8.51
CA THR A 13 3.29 -12.48 8.03
C THR A 13 2.65 -11.13 8.31
N ILE A 14 1.62 -10.78 7.56
CA ILE A 14 0.82 -9.59 7.83
C ILE A 14 0.23 -9.70 9.24
N SER A 15 0.33 -8.63 10.02
CA SER A 15 -0.24 -8.57 11.38
C SER A 15 -1.76 -8.80 11.31
N PRO A 16 -2.31 -9.78 12.06
CA PRO A 16 -3.74 -10.06 12.04
C PRO A 16 -4.61 -8.86 12.42
N SER A 17 -4.09 -7.94 13.25
CA SER A 17 -4.78 -6.72 13.67
C SER A 17 -5.07 -5.75 12.52
N LEU A 18 -4.30 -5.79 11.41
CA LEU A 18 -4.53 -4.92 10.26
C LEU A 18 -5.80 -5.29 9.50
N LEU A 19 -6.22 -6.55 9.59
CA LEU A 19 -7.25 -7.17 8.79
C LEU A 19 -8.15 -8.05 9.66
N TRP A 20 -8.37 -7.63 10.92
CA TRP A 20 -9.10 -8.40 11.93
C TRP A 20 -10.52 -8.77 11.48
N GLU A 21 -11.09 -8.00 10.54
CA GLU A 21 -12.39 -8.25 9.94
C GLU A 21 -12.42 -9.37 8.86
N TYR A 22 -11.27 -9.93 8.46
CA TYR A 22 -11.16 -10.93 7.39
C TYR A 22 -10.71 -12.31 7.91
N ASP A 23 -11.28 -13.38 7.33
CA ASP A 23 -10.81 -14.76 7.55
C ASP A 23 -9.65 -15.08 6.59
N PHE A 24 -8.43 -15.06 7.13
CA PHE A 24 -7.19 -15.33 6.40
C PHE A 24 -7.12 -16.73 5.78
N ALA A 25 -7.85 -17.71 6.32
CA ALA A 25 -7.79 -19.09 5.83
C ALA A 25 -8.44 -19.25 4.44
N LYS A 26 -9.30 -18.30 4.06
CA LYS A 26 -10.06 -18.31 2.79
C LYS A 26 -9.82 -17.07 1.94
N ALA A 27 -8.90 -16.21 2.37
CA ALA A 27 -8.64 -14.93 1.74
C ALA A 27 -7.97 -15.10 0.37
N ASP A 28 -8.61 -14.55 -0.67
CA ASP A 28 -7.93 -14.28 -1.94
C ASP A 28 -7.10 -13.00 -1.79
N TRP A 29 -5.81 -13.19 -1.52
CA TRP A 29 -4.85 -12.10 -1.32
C TRP A 29 -4.73 -11.17 -2.53
N GLN A 30 -4.96 -11.67 -3.75
CA GLN A 30 -4.92 -10.83 -4.95
C GLN A 30 -6.18 -9.96 -5.05
N ALA A 31 -7.36 -10.53 -4.73
CA ALA A 31 -8.59 -9.76 -4.65
C ALA A 31 -8.54 -8.68 -3.55
N LEU A 32 -7.87 -8.97 -2.44
CA LEU A 32 -7.75 -8.07 -1.29
C LEU A 32 -6.55 -7.11 -1.36
N LYS A 33 -5.78 -7.10 -2.46
CA LYS A 33 -4.49 -6.39 -2.52
C LYS A 33 -4.56 -4.91 -2.12
N HIS A 34 -5.58 -4.17 -2.59
CA HIS A 34 -5.75 -2.76 -2.25
C HIS A 34 -6.10 -2.56 -0.77
N ILE A 35 -6.88 -3.47 -0.19
CA ILE A 35 -7.22 -3.42 1.23
C ILE A 35 -5.95 -3.68 2.05
N VAL A 36 -5.25 -4.79 1.76
CA VAL A 36 -4.04 -5.18 2.49
C VAL A 36 -2.98 -4.08 2.43
N VAL A 37 -2.62 -3.60 1.24
CA VAL A 37 -1.59 -2.55 1.06
C VAL A 37 -2.05 -1.23 1.67
N GLY A 38 -3.31 -0.86 1.50
CA GLY A 38 -3.88 0.33 2.14
C GLY A 38 -3.77 0.29 3.67
N ARG A 39 -4.08 -0.85 4.30
CA ARG A 39 -3.95 -1.02 5.77
C ARG A 39 -2.50 -0.96 6.24
N ILE A 40 -1.57 -1.53 5.49
CA ILE A 40 -0.13 -1.45 5.80
C ILE A 40 0.31 0.02 5.79
N ILE A 41 -0.13 0.79 4.81
CA ILE A 41 0.17 2.23 4.73
C ILE A 41 -0.45 2.99 5.90
N GLU A 42 -1.74 2.79 6.15
CA GLU A 42 -2.50 3.54 7.16
C GLU A 42 -1.99 3.31 8.59
N ARG A 43 -1.54 2.09 8.91
CA ARG A 43 -1.31 1.64 10.30
C ARG A 43 -0.33 0.47 10.47
N GLY A 44 0.36 0.05 9.42
CA GLY A 44 1.30 -1.07 9.46
C GLY A 44 2.64 -0.72 10.11
N TRP A 45 3.25 -1.72 10.75
CA TRP A 45 4.62 -1.65 11.23
C TRP A 45 5.61 -2.06 10.16
N LEU A 46 6.90 -1.80 10.36
CA LEU A 46 7.95 -2.14 9.40
C LEU A 46 7.91 -3.62 8.95
N ASN A 47 7.57 -4.54 9.86
CA ASN A 47 7.41 -5.96 9.53
C ASN A 47 6.25 -6.21 8.56
N ASP A 48 5.16 -5.45 8.67
CA ASP A 48 4.02 -5.55 7.76
C ASP A 48 4.38 -5.08 6.35
N TYR A 49 5.24 -4.08 6.22
CA TYR A 49 5.80 -3.68 4.93
C TYR A 49 6.62 -4.80 4.30
N TYR A 50 7.57 -5.40 5.04
CA TYR A 50 8.35 -6.52 4.52
C TYR A 50 7.47 -7.73 4.16
N ALA A 51 6.50 -8.07 5.01
CA ALA A 51 5.56 -9.14 4.74
C ALA A 51 4.69 -8.85 3.51
N GLY A 52 4.19 -7.62 3.34
CA GLY A 52 3.41 -7.20 2.18
C GLY A 52 4.22 -7.19 0.89
N ILE A 53 5.44 -6.66 0.93
CA ILE A 53 6.39 -6.68 -0.20
C ILE A 53 6.62 -8.13 -0.64
N ARG A 54 6.86 -9.06 0.29
CA ARG A 54 7.03 -10.47 -0.03
C ARG A 54 5.76 -11.12 -0.57
N LEU A 55 4.61 -10.84 0.05
CA LEU A 55 3.31 -11.37 -0.35
C LEU A 55 2.97 -11.03 -1.81
N TYR A 56 3.32 -9.82 -2.25
CA TYR A 56 3.06 -9.37 -3.62
C TYR A 56 4.25 -9.52 -4.58
N GLY A 57 5.31 -10.24 -4.18
CA GLY A 57 6.39 -10.62 -5.08
C GLY A 57 7.40 -9.50 -5.37
N GLY A 58 7.65 -8.62 -4.40
CA GLY A 58 8.74 -7.65 -4.43
C GLY A 58 8.29 -6.19 -4.39
N VAL A 59 9.27 -5.31 -4.27
CA VAL A 59 9.05 -3.86 -4.04
C VAL A 59 8.33 -3.21 -5.22
N GLU A 60 8.67 -3.58 -6.45
CA GLU A 60 8.04 -3.01 -7.64
C GLU A 60 6.55 -3.38 -7.74
N ASN A 61 6.19 -4.66 -7.52
CA ASN A 61 4.78 -5.05 -7.49
C ASN A 61 4.02 -4.37 -6.35
N PHE A 62 4.67 -4.18 -5.19
CA PHE A 62 4.08 -3.43 -4.08
C PHE A 62 3.80 -1.97 -4.49
N LYS A 63 4.76 -1.30 -5.16
CA LYS A 63 4.59 0.06 -5.70
C LYS A 63 3.45 0.15 -6.70
N GLU A 64 3.31 -0.81 -7.60
CA GLU A 64 2.18 -0.84 -8.55
C GLU A 64 0.82 -0.95 -7.84
N ILE A 65 0.75 -1.68 -6.72
CA ILE A 65 -0.48 -1.73 -5.92
C ILE A 65 -0.75 -0.38 -5.23
N ILE A 66 0.29 0.29 -4.72
CA ILE A 66 0.17 1.64 -4.11
C ILE A 66 -0.41 2.64 -5.11
N LYS A 67 0.12 2.65 -6.35
CA LYS A 67 -0.34 3.56 -7.42
C LYS A 67 -1.83 3.40 -7.73
N GLU A 68 -2.36 2.18 -7.61
CA GLU A 68 -3.76 1.85 -7.91
C GLU A 68 -4.73 2.07 -6.74
N LEU A 69 -4.24 2.43 -5.55
CA LEU A 69 -5.12 2.61 -4.39
C LEU A 69 -6.20 3.68 -4.66
N PRO A 70 -7.47 3.39 -4.32
CA PRO A 70 -8.57 4.30 -4.61
C PRO A 70 -8.54 5.54 -3.71
N PHE A 71 -7.92 5.44 -2.53
CA PHE A 71 -7.85 6.49 -1.53
C PHE A 71 -6.60 6.31 -0.66
N MET A 72 -5.98 7.43 -0.28
CA MET A 72 -4.96 7.56 0.76
C MET A 72 -5.10 8.97 1.38
N ARG A 73 -4.74 9.13 2.65
CA ARG A 73 -4.66 10.46 3.28
C ARG A 73 -3.48 11.24 2.70
N ASP A 74 -3.51 12.56 2.78
CA ASP A 74 -2.41 13.39 2.24
C ASP A 74 -1.06 13.08 2.93
N GLU A 75 -1.08 12.83 4.24
CA GLU A 75 0.10 12.41 5.02
C GLU A 75 0.66 11.05 4.54
N ASP A 76 -0.23 10.10 4.23
CA ASP A 76 0.14 8.79 3.72
C ASP A 76 0.74 8.91 2.31
N ILE A 77 0.18 9.78 1.47
CA ILE A 77 0.70 10.08 0.12
C ILE A 77 2.14 10.60 0.23
N ASP A 78 2.38 11.61 1.07
CA ASP A 78 3.71 12.17 1.26
C ASP A 78 4.70 11.12 1.78
N PHE A 79 4.25 10.28 2.71
CA PHE A 79 5.04 9.18 3.24
C PHE A 79 5.43 8.17 2.15
N VAL A 80 4.46 7.62 1.39
CA VAL A 80 4.75 6.59 0.38
C VAL A 80 5.57 7.16 -0.78
N CYS A 81 5.31 8.40 -1.20
CA CYS A 81 6.13 9.09 -2.20
C CYS A 81 7.59 9.18 -1.77
N LYS A 82 7.84 9.53 -0.51
CA LYS A 82 9.20 9.64 0.03
C LYS A 82 9.89 8.29 0.19
N ILE A 83 9.19 7.28 0.69
CA ILE A 83 9.79 5.97 1.01
C ILE A 83 10.01 5.10 -0.22
N PHE A 84 9.10 5.17 -1.19
CA PHE A 84 9.12 4.37 -2.41
C PHE A 84 9.58 5.15 -3.65
N GLU A 85 9.98 6.41 -3.47
CA GLU A 85 10.45 7.30 -4.54
C GLU A 85 9.41 7.41 -5.67
N LEU A 86 8.15 7.59 -5.30
CA LEU A 86 7.01 7.76 -6.21
C LEU A 86 6.65 9.25 -6.35
N ASN A 87 6.21 9.66 -7.53
CA ASN A 87 5.60 10.97 -7.73
C ASN A 87 4.10 10.95 -7.40
N LYS A 88 3.56 12.05 -6.87
CA LYS A 88 2.13 12.14 -6.54
C LYS A 88 1.23 11.90 -7.76
N ASP A 89 1.67 12.32 -8.94
CA ASP A 89 0.93 12.14 -10.19
C ASP A 89 0.86 10.68 -10.67
N GLU A 90 1.68 9.78 -10.12
CA GLU A 90 1.57 8.34 -10.35
C GLU A 90 0.47 7.70 -9.50
N LEU A 91 -0.07 8.42 -8.51
CA LEU A 91 -1.08 7.91 -7.60
C LEU A 91 -2.49 8.23 -8.11
N LYS A 92 -3.27 7.18 -8.36
CA LYS A 92 -4.66 7.28 -8.84
C LYS A 92 -5.56 8.07 -7.89
N CYS A 93 -5.39 7.91 -6.58
CA CYS A 93 -6.16 8.66 -5.59
C CYS A 93 -5.87 10.17 -5.65
N TYR A 94 -4.62 10.56 -5.92
CA TYR A 94 -4.21 11.96 -5.98
C TYR A 94 -4.73 12.66 -7.24
N THR A 95 -4.52 12.05 -8.42
CA THR A 95 -5.00 12.60 -9.70
C THR A 95 -6.53 12.74 -9.74
N ARG A 96 -7.25 11.78 -9.13
CA ARG A 96 -8.71 11.85 -8.95
C ARG A 96 -9.14 13.00 -8.04
N LYS A 97 -8.45 13.19 -6.91
CA LYS A 97 -8.72 14.30 -5.98
C LYS A 97 -8.54 15.65 -6.68
N GLN A 98 -7.43 15.84 -7.39
CA GLN A 98 -7.15 17.06 -8.16
C GLN A 98 -8.21 17.33 -9.23
N SER A 99 -8.57 16.32 -10.02
CA SER A 99 -9.60 16.46 -11.07
C SER A 99 -10.96 16.87 -10.49
N ARG A 100 -11.33 16.30 -9.34
CA ARG A 100 -12.58 16.65 -8.64
C ARG A 100 -12.58 18.09 -8.15
N GLU A 101 -11.47 18.55 -7.58
CA GLU A 101 -11.32 19.94 -7.11
C GLU A 101 -11.42 20.93 -8.27
N GLN A 102 -10.80 20.63 -9.42
CA GLN A 102 -10.91 21.47 -10.63
C GLN A 102 -12.36 21.61 -11.10
N LEU A 103 -13.12 20.51 -11.15
CA LEU A 103 -14.53 20.50 -11.55
C LEU A 103 -15.42 21.29 -10.60
N LEU A 104 -15.12 21.29 -9.30
CA LEU A 104 -15.88 22.04 -8.29
C LEU A 104 -15.58 23.55 -8.31
N ASN A 105 -14.39 23.92 -8.78
CA ASN A 105 -13.94 25.31 -8.87
C ASN A 105 -14.19 25.95 -10.25
N SER A 106 -14.83 25.22 -11.17
CA SER A 106 -15.24 25.70 -12.51
C SER A 106 -16.69 26.18 -12.49
#